data_AF-A0A1P8UWF6-F1
#
_entry.id   AF-A0A1P8UWF6-F1
#
_cell.length_a   1.000
_cell.length_b   1.000
_cell.length_c   1.000
_cell.angle_alpha   90.00
_cell.angle_beta   90.00
_cell.angle_gamma   90.00
#
_symmetry.space_group_name_H-M   'P 1'
#
loop_
_entity.id
_entity.type
_entity.pdbx_description
1 polymer ?
#
loop_
_entity_poly.entity_id
_entity_poly.type
_entity_poly.pdbx_seq_one_letter_code
_entity_poly.pdbx_strand_id
1 'polypeptide(L)'
;MDAHSGLAQRYQAQMGIAAQPGCALEAHPESALTAAACRSLWASVLLTAWRDSFGEGRERHGEFTSTRLRRNACDWFGSRDFAEVCFLAGLDARAVLDRWRRLQAERGERHV
;
A
#
# COMPACT_ATOMS: atom_id res chain seq x y z
N MET A 1 48.62 -3.25 -6.64
CA MET A 1 48.92 -1.86 -6.18
C MET A 1 47.59 -1.15 -6.13
N ASP A 2 46.87 -1.41 -5.05
CA ASP A 2 45.42 -1.32 -4.97
C ASP A 2 45.00 -0.03 -4.27
N ALA A 3 44.73 1.00 -5.06
CA ALA A 3 44.30 2.31 -4.56
C ALA A 3 42.82 2.35 -4.11
N HIS A 4 42.07 1.25 -4.27
CA HIS A 4 40.63 1.20 -3.95
C HIS A 4 40.31 0.70 -2.54
N SER A 5 41.24 0.06 -1.83
CA SER A 5 40.98 -0.45 -0.46
C SER A 5 40.98 0.64 0.62
N GLY A 6 41.59 1.80 0.36
CA GLY A 6 41.75 2.85 1.36
C GLY A 6 40.50 3.70 1.65
N LEU A 7 39.56 3.81 0.69
CA LEU A 7 38.38 4.66 0.85
C LEU A 7 37.24 3.96 1.60
N ALA A 8 37.02 2.67 1.35
CA ALA A 8 36.02 1.88 2.07
C ALA A 8 36.35 1.77 3.56
N GLN A 9 37.65 1.63 3.88
CA GLN A 9 38.12 1.47 5.26
C GLN A 9 38.07 2.78 6.07
N ARG A 10 38.12 3.94 5.40
CA ARG A 10 37.94 5.26 6.02
C ARG A 10 36.48 5.58 6.33
N TYR A 11 35.54 5.10 5.51
CA TYR A 11 34.11 5.29 5.76
C TYR A 11 33.61 4.51 6.98
N GLN A 12 34.18 3.32 7.23
CA GLN A 12 33.84 2.49 8.39
C GLN A 12 34.35 3.05 9.73
N ALA A 13 35.41 3.87 9.74
CA ALA A 13 35.93 4.45 10.97
C ALA A 13 35.14 5.69 11.45
N GLN A 14 34.36 6.33 10.56
CA GLN A 14 33.61 7.56 10.87
C GLN A 14 32.18 7.28 11.36
N MET A 15 31.66 6.09 11.07
CA MET A 15 30.40 5.57 11.62
C MET A 15 30.80 4.51 12.65
N GLY A 16 30.81 4.85 13.94
CA GLY A 16 31.20 3.95 15.04
C GLY A 16 30.29 2.72 15.18
N ILE A 17 30.27 1.85 14.18
CA ILE A 17 29.54 0.59 14.13
C ILE A 17 30.59 -0.49 14.32
N ALA A 18 30.92 -0.72 15.59
CA ALA A 18 31.57 -1.96 15.97
C ALA A 18 30.65 -3.11 15.54
N ALA A 19 31.15 -3.96 14.63
CA ALA A 19 30.50 -5.21 14.28
C ALA A 19 30.33 -6.04 15.55
N GLN A 20 29.09 -6.17 16.04
CA GLN A 20 28.79 -7.09 17.13
C GLN A 20 28.73 -8.53 16.58
N PRO A 21 29.47 -9.48 17.18
CA PRO A 21 29.36 -10.89 16.85
C PRO A 21 28.14 -11.47 17.57
N GLY A 22 27.01 -11.50 16.89
CA GLY A 22 25.77 -12.02 17.48
C GLY A 22 24.53 -11.74 16.65
N CYS A 23 24.61 -11.81 15.31
CA CYS A 23 23.47 -11.62 14.42
C CYS A 23 22.50 -12.82 14.49
N ALA A 24 21.88 -13.02 15.65
CA ALA A 24 20.53 -13.54 15.73
C ALA A 24 19.64 -12.29 15.71
N LEU A 25 19.01 -12.03 14.57
CA LEU A 25 17.94 -11.04 14.48
C LEU A 25 16.79 -11.54 15.36
N GLU A 26 16.82 -11.21 16.65
CA GLU A 26 15.70 -11.44 17.55
C GLU A 26 14.52 -10.64 16.98
N ALA A 27 13.52 -11.35 16.45
CA ALA A 27 12.31 -10.73 15.93
C ALA A 27 11.57 -10.05 17.09
N HIS A 28 11.82 -8.75 17.29
CA HIS A 28 11.16 -7.99 18.34
C HIS A 28 9.65 -8.02 18.09
N PRO A 29 8.83 -8.52 19.04
CA PRO A 29 7.38 -8.66 18.84
C PRO A 29 6.70 -7.31 18.55
N GLU A 30 7.31 -6.21 19.02
CA GLU A 30 6.88 -4.84 18.73
C GLU A 30 6.94 -4.51 17.22
N SER A 31 7.93 -5.02 16.48
CA SER A 31 8.05 -4.82 15.03
C SER A 31 6.99 -5.56 14.21
N ALA A 32 6.52 -6.71 14.72
CA ALA A 32 5.44 -7.46 14.08
C ALA A 32 4.08 -6.76 14.29
N LEU A 33 3.87 -6.19 15.48
CA LEU A 33 2.69 -5.37 15.80
C LEU A 33 2.61 -4.12 14.92
N THR A 34 3.74 -3.44 14.68
CA THR A 34 3.76 -2.28 13.78
C THR A 34 3.46 -2.68 12.33
N ALA A 35 4.03 -3.78 11.84
CA ALA A 35 3.75 -4.26 10.49
C ALA A 35 2.27 -4.63 10.29
N ALA A 36 1.63 -5.27 11.27
CA ALA A 36 0.20 -5.58 11.23
C ALA A 36 -0.65 -4.30 11.23
N ALA A 37 -0.32 -3.32 12.06
CA ALA A 37 -1.00 -2.03 12.09
C ALA A 37 -0.88 -1.28 10.76
N CYS A 38 0.32 -1.29 10.13
CA CYS A 38 0.53 -0.70 8.82
C CYS A 38 -0.32 -1.39 7.74
N ARG A 39 -0.39 -2.72 7.71
CA ARG A 39 -1.27 -3.45 6.76
C ARG A 39 -2.74 -3.05 6.93
N SER A 40 -3.21 -2.96 8.18
CA SER A 40 -4.57 -2.52 8.49
C SER A 40 -4.85 -1.09 8.01
N LEU A 41 -3.87 -0.18 8.16
CA LEU A 41 -3.97 1.17 7.64
C LEU A 41 -4.13 1.17 6.12
N TRP A 42 -3.28 0.44 5.39
CA TRP A 42 -3.36 0.37 3.93
C TRP A 42 -4.65 -0.32 3.45
N ALA A 43 -5.13 -1.34 4.16
CA ALA A 43 -6.43 -1.94 3.90
C ALA A 43 -7.59 -0.93 4.05
N SER A 44 -7.49 -0.01 5.02
CA SER A 44 -8.49 1.05 5.20
C SER A 44 -8.52 2.07 4.03
N VAL A 45 -7.35 2.37 3.46
CA VAL A 45 -7.22 3.22 2.26
C VAL A 45 -7.91 2.54 1.08
N LEU A 46 -7.60 1.25 0.86
CA LEU A 46 -8.21 0.45 -0.19
C LEU A 46 -9.74 0.36 -0.03
N LEU A 47 -10.22 0.14 1.19
CA LEU A 47 -11.65 0.09 1.49
C LEU A 47 -12.35 1.44 1.22
N THR A 48 -11.69 2.56 1.51
CA THR A 48 -12.25 3.89 1.26
C THR A 48 -12.43 4.12 -0.24
N ALA A 49 -11.38 3.89 -1.04
CA ALA A 49 -11.46 4.00 -2.50
C ALA A 49 -12.49 3.03 -3.10
N TRP A 50 -12.60 1.82 -2.55
CA TRP A 50 -13.63 0.85 -2.93
C TRP A 50 -15.03 1.44 -2.75
N ARG A 51 -15.36 1.94 -1.56
CA ARG A 51 -16.68 2.55 -1.26
C ARG A 51 -16.95 3.78 -2.13
N ASP A 52 -15.94 4.62 -2.35
CA ASP A 52 -16.04 5.78 -3.22
C ASP A 52 -16.34 5.39 -4.67
N SER A 53 -15.73 4.32 -5.19
CA SER A 53 -16.01 3.81 -6.55
C SER A 53 -17.46 3.33 -6.73
N PHE A 54 -18.14 2.98 -5.63
CA PHE A 54 -19.56 2.61 -5.60
C PHE A 54 -20.49 3.78 -5.25
N GLY A 55 -19.95 4.99 -5.05
CA GLY A 55 -20.72 6.20 -4.72
C GLY A 55 -21.20 6.27 -3.26
N GLU A 56 -20.69 5.42 -2.38
CA GLU A 56 -21.10 5.35 -0.97
C GLU A 56 -20.58 6.54 -0.14
N GLY A 57 -19.67 7.35 -0.67
CA GLY A 57 -19.17 8.58 -0.03
C GLY A 57 -20.11 9.80 -0.12
N ARG A 58 -21.29 9.67 -0.74
CA ARG A 58 -22.22 10.80 -1.01
C ARG A 58 -22.65 11.54 0.24
N GLU A 59 -22.88 10.83 1.35
CA GLU A 59 -23.28 11.43 2.63
C GLU A 59 -22.17 12.28 3.28
N ARG A 60 -20.90 12.00 2.95
CA ARG A 60 -19.74 12.70 3.53
C ARG A 60 -19.33 13.96 2.78
N HIS A 61 -19.59 14.02 1.47
CA HIS A 61 -18.93 15.01 0.60
C HIS A 61 -19.88 15.82 -0.29
N GLY A 62 -21.19 15.51 -0.29
CA GLY A 62 -22.17 16.11 -1.20
C GLY A 62 -22.10 15.55 -2.62
N GLU A 63 -23.11 15.84 -3.44
CA GLU A 63 -23.35 15.16 -4.74
C GLU A 63 -22.32 15.45 -5.84
N PHE A 64 -21.86 16.70 -5.97
CA PHE A 64 -20.86 17.06 -6.96
C PHE A 64 -19.50 16.42 -6.64
N THR A 65 -19.08 16.50 -5.37
CA THR A 65 -17.82 15.93 -4.90
C THR A 65 -17.84 14.41 -4.98
N SER A 66 -18.97 13.76 -4.65
CA SER A 66 -19.09 12.30 -4.72
C SER A 66 -18.98 11.76 -6.14
N THR A 67 -19.48 12.50 -7.14
CA THR A 67 -19.35 12.11 -8.56
C THR A 67 -17.88 12.13 -9.01
N ARG A 68 -17.14 13.18 -8.65
CA ARG A 68 -15.71 13.30 -8.98
C ARG A 68 -14.88 12.26 -8.25
N LEU A 69 -15.14 12.04 -6.95
CA LEU A 69 -14.45 11.01 -6.16
C LEU A 69 -14.71 9.61 -6.72
N ARG A 70 -15.96 9.31 -7.11
CA ARG A 70 -16.31 8.04 -7.77
C ARG A 70 -15.49 7.83 -9.03
N ARG A 71 -15.43 8.83 -9.91
CA ARG A 71 -14.67 8.73 -11.17
C ARG A 71 -13.18 8.50 -10.88
N ASN A 72 -12.59 9.31 -10.01
CA ASN A 72 -11.18 9.17 -9.63
C ASN A 72 -10.88 7.80 -9.02
N ALA A 73 -11.78 7.29 -8.17
CA ALA A 73 -11.64 5.97 -7.58
C ALA A 73 -11.71 4.87 -8.65
N CYS A 74 -12.64 4.96 -9.61
CA CYS A 74 -12.71 4.03 -10.74
C CYS A 74 -11.43 4.05 -11.59
N ASP A 75 -10.90 5.24 -11.90
CA ASP A 75 -9.67 5.39 -12.69
C ASP A 75 -8.43 4.87 -11.94
N TRP A 76 -8.46 4.86 -10.61
CA TRP A 76 -7.38 4.36 -9.76
C TRP A 76 -7.29 2.82 -9.76
N PHE A 77 -8.42 2.10 -9.84
CA PHE A 77 -8.42 0.63 -9.89
C PHE A 77 -7.70 0.11 -11.15
N GLY A 78 -6.67 -0.72 -10.94
CA GLY A 78 -5.83 -1.25 -12.02
C GLY A 78 -4.63 -0.38 -12.38
N SER A 79 -4.45 0.77 -11.71
CA SER A 79 -3.21 1.56 -11.79
C SER A 79 -2.06 0.90 -11.02
N ARG A 80 -0.85 1.44 -11.20
CA ARG A 80 0.33 1.05 -10.42
C ARG A 80 0.14 1.30 -8.93
N ASP A 81 -0.38 2.48 -8.57
CA ASP A 81 -0.57 2.89 -7.17
C ASP A 81 -1.56 1.96 -6.45
N PHE A 82 -2.59 1.51 -7.17
CA PHE A 82 -3.50 0.47 -6.65
C PHE A 82 -2.76 -0.83 -6.32
N ALA A 83 -1.90 -1.31 -7.22
CA ALA A 83 -1.15 -2.53 -6.99
C ALA A 83 -0.19 -2.40 -5.79
N GLU A 84 0.43 -1.24 -5.63
CA GLU A 84 1.31 -0.93 -4.50
C GLU A 84 0.53 -0.90 -3.17
N VAL A 85 -0.65 -0.26 -3.12
CA VAL A 85 -1.50 -0.27 -1.93
C VAL A 85 -1.99 -1.69 -1.58
N CYS A 86 -2.36 -2.51 -2.57
CA CYS A 86 -2.69 -3.91 -2.32
C CYS A 86 -1.50 -4.69 -1.72
N PHE A 87 -0.30 -4.50 -2.26
CA PHE A 87 0.92 -5.12 -1.72
C PHE A 87 1.17 -4.69 -0.26
N LEU A 88 1.08 -3.39 0.02
CA LEU A 88 1.26 -2.83 1.37
C LEU A 88 0.18 -3.29 2.36
N ALA A 89 -1.03 -3.58 1.88
CA ALA A 89 -2.11 -4.16 2.67
C ALA A 89 -1.96 -5.69 2.86
N GLY A 90 -1.02 -6.34 2.16
CA GLY A 90 -0.87 -7.80 2.17
C GLY A 90 -1.96 -8.54 1.38
N LEU A 91 -2.48 -7.93 0.30
CA LEU A 91 -3.53 -8.46 -0.55
C LEU A 91 -3.02 -8.70 -1.98
N ASP A 92 -3.58 -9.71 -2.66
CA ASP A 92 -3.34 -9.92 -4.09
C ASP A 92 -4.12 -8.89 -4.92
N ALA A 93 -3.38 -7.98 -5.56
CA ALA A 93 -3.93 -6.94 -6.41
C ALA A 93 -4.81 -7.49 -7.55
N ARG A 94 -4.46 -8.64 -8.13
CA ARG A 94 -5.22 -9.23 -9.24
C ARG A 94 -6.57 -9.75 -8.76
N ALA A 95 -6.59 -10.49 -7.66
CA ALA A 95 -7.82 -11.00 -7.05
C ALA A 95 -8.77 -9.86 -6.63
N VAL A 96 -8.23 -8.79 -6.06
CA VAL A 96 -9.00 -7.59 -5.68
C VAL A 96 -9.58 -6.92 -6.92
N LEU A 97 -8.79 -6.69 -7.96
CA LEU A 97 -9.22 -6.04 -9.19
C LEU A 97 -10.30 -6.85 -9.93
N ASP A 98 -10.14 -8.17 -10.02
CA ASP A 98 -11.12 -9.05 -10.65
C ASP A 98 -12.44 -9.06 -9.86
N ARG A 99 -12.38 -9.01 -8.52
CA ARG A 99 -13.58 -8.87 -7.69
C ARG A 99 -14.26 -7.51 -7.90
N TRP A 100 -13.49 -6.42 -7.95
CA TRP A 100 -14.02 -5.08 -8.19
C TRP A 100 -14.73 -4.98 -9.54
N ARG A 101 -14.09 -5.46 -10.63
CA ARG A 101 -14.64 -5.45 -11.99
C ARG A 101 -15.98 -6.18 -12.09
N ARG A 102 -16.08 -7.37 -11.47
CA ARG A 102 -17.33 -8.14 -11.44
C ARG A 102 -18.47 -7.34 -10.79
N LEU A 103 -18.22 -6.75 -9.62
CA LEU A 103 -19.23 -5.98 -8.91
C LEU A 103 -19.62 -4.68 -9.63
N GLN A 104 -18.68 -4.04 -10.33
CA GLN A 104 -18.97 -2.88 -11.16
C GLN A 104 -19.88 -3.24 -12.33
N ALA A 105 -19.63 -4.37 -13.00
CA ALA A 105 -20.50 -4.88 -14.06
C ALA A 105 -21.92 -5.15 -13.54
N GLU A 106 -22.05 -5.85 -12.41
CA GLU A 106 -23.33 -6.15 -11.76
C GLU A 106 -24.11 -4.88 -11.33
N ARG A 107 -23.44 -3.77 -11.02
CA ARG A 107 -24.10 -2.49 -10.71
C ARG A 107 -24.45 -1.68 -11.95
N GLY A 108 -23.64 -1.78 -13.00
CA GLY A 108 -23.91 -1.16 -14.31
C GLY A 108 -25.15 -1.74 -14.97
N GLU A 109 -25.30 -3.07 -14.93
CA GLU A 109 -26.47 -3.78 -15.49
C GLU A 109 -27.79 -3.45 -14.78
N ARG A 110 -27.74 -3.05 -13.50
CA ARG A 110 -28.95 -2.68 -12.73
C ARG A 110 -29.50 -1.29 -13.03
N HIS A 111 -28.80 -0.47 -13.80
CA HIS A 111 -29.18 0.91 -14.12
C HIS A 111 -29.49 1.12 -15.61
N VAL A 112 -29.59 0.04 -16.39
CA VAL A 112 -30.12 0.01 -17.77
C VAL A 112 -31.55 -0.51 -17.72
#